data_AF-A0A847UXS1-F1
#
_entry.id   AF-A0A847UXS1-F1
#
_cell.length_a   1.000
_cell.length_b   1.000
_cell.length_c   1.000
_cell.angle_alpha   90.00
_cell.angle_beta   90.00
_cell.angle_gamma   90.00
#
_symmetry.space_group_name_H-M   'P 1'
#
loop_
_entity.id
_entity.type
_entity.pdbx_description
1 polymer ?
#
loop_
_entity_poly.entity_id
_entity_poly.type
_entity_poly.pdbx_seq_one_letter_code
_entity_poly.pdbx_strand_id
1 'polypeptide(L)'
;MAAKWTYSDKVKDHFMNPRNILREGNEVDFHGIGKTGNVKCGDEMMVFIKVDPATQTIAECKWQTYGCASAIASTSMLSEMVIGMKLEEAYKISAKDILTALDGLPDNKVHCSVLGDKALRAAIDDYYRRNGMEDRITTQESKIVCECMQVTDHDIEHAVLEGARSFHELQEMTKIGTGCGECQEQAMAVMSGYIQKHFGL
;
A
#
# COMPACT_ATOMS: atom_id res chain seq x y z
N MET A 1 -8.51 -35.86 5.56
CA MET A 1 -8.19 -34.76 6.50
C MET A 1 -8.54 -33.46 5.80
N ALA A 2 -9.44 -32.66 6.36
CA ALA A 2 -9.79 -31.36 5.78
C ALA A 2 -8.55 -30.46 5.79
N ALA A 3 -8.25 -29.82 4.64
CA ALA A 3 -7.14 -28.90 4.51
C ALA A 3 -7.27 -27.81 5.60
N LYS A 4 -6.27 -27.73 6.49
CA LYS A 4 -6.22 -26.73 7.56
C LYS A 4 -6.15 -25.35 6.92
N TRP A 5 -7.27 -24.64 6.94
CA TRP A 5 -7.42 -23.32 6.35
C TRP A 5 -6.51 -22.32 7.06
N THR A 6 -5.58 -21.68 6.33
CA THR A 6 -4.52 -20.82 6.88
C THR A 6 -4.95 -19.36 7.14
N TYR A 7 -6.17 -18.98 6.76
CA TYR A 7 -6.71 -17.62 6.97
C TYR A 7 -7.62 -17.52 8.20
N SER A 8 -7.57 -16.37 8.88
CA SER A 8 -8.46 -16.02 10.00
C SER A 8 -9.91 -15.94 9.55
N ASP A 9 -10.84 -16.01 10.50
CA ASP A 9 -12.27 -15.88 10.20
C ASP A 9 -12.64 -14.48 9.68
N LYS A 10 -11.93 -13.43 10.14
CA LYS A 10 -12.08 -12.08 9.59
C LYS A 10 -11.67 -12.01 8.13
N VAL A 11 -10.55 -12.62 7.75
CA VAL A 11 -10.11 -12.64 6.35
C VAL A 11 -11.14 -13.35 5.48
N LYS A 12 -11.70 -14.48 5.95
CA LYS A 12 -12.77 -15.19 5.22
C LYS A 12 -13.99 -14.30 5.04
N ASP A 13 -14.43 -13.65 6.10
CA ASP A 13 -15.63 -12.83 6.06
C ASP A 13 -15.47 -11.59 5.16
N HIS A 14 -14.34 -10.89 5.25
CA HIS A 14 -14.06 -9.75 4.37
C HIS A 14 -13.82 -10.15 2.91
N PHE A 15 -13.39 -11.39 2.64
CA PHE A 15 -13.28 -11.92 1.29
C PHE A 15 -14.64 -12.35 0.72
N MET A 16 -15.44 -13.08 1.50
CA MET A 16 -16.74 -13.61 1.04
C MET A 16 -17.83 -12.54 1.01
N ASN A 17 -17.78 -11.60 1.95
CA ASN A 17 -18.72 -10.49 2.09
C ASN A 17 -17.95 -9.16 2.09
N PRO A 18 -17.29 -8.76 0.99
CA PRO A 18 -16.48 -7.55 0.97
C PRO A 18 -17.33 -6.29 1.18
N ARG A 19 -16.85 -5.38 2.04
CA ARG A 19 -17.52 -4.12 2.34
C ARG A 19 -17.06 -3.03 1.40
N ASN A 20 -17.93 -2.06 1.17
CA ASN A 20 -17.61 -0.80 0.50
C ASN A 20 -17.06 -0.93 -0.94
N ILE A 21 -17.39 -2.00 -1.64
CA ILE A 21 -17.09 -2.09 -3.08
C ILE A 21 -17.87 -0.99 -3.82
N LEU A 22 -17.18 -0.27 -4.70
CA LEU A 22 -17.82 0.58 -5.69
C LEU A 22 -18.36 -0.30 -6.82
N ARG A 23 -19.66 -0.63 -6.77
CA ARG A 23 -20.33 -1.42 -7.82
C ARG A 23 -20.82 -0.55 -8.96
N GLU A 24 -21.33 0.62 -8.61
CA GLU A 24 -21.97 1.59 -9.49
C GLU A 24 -21.64 2.98 -8.97
N GLY A 25 -21.53 3.96 -9.86
CA GLY A 25 -21.15 5.34 -9.53
C GLY A 25 -20.12 5.89 -10.50
N ASN A 26 -20.02 7.23 -10.57
CA ASN A 26 -19.03 7.89 -11.39
C ASN A 26 -17.89 8.40 -10.48
N GLU A 27 -16.65 8.24 -10.94
CA GLU A 27 -15.46 8.73 -10.26
C GLU A 27 -15.57 10.22 -9.86
N VAL A 28 -16.30 11.02 -10.65
CA VAL A 28 -16.54 12.45 -10.40
C VAL A 28 -17.32 12.73 -9.11
N ASP A 29 -18.02 11.75 -8.54
CA ASP A 29 -18.81 11.90 -7.31
C ASP A 29 -17.94 11.88 -6.04
N PHE A 30 -16.64 11.61 -6.17
CA PHE A 30 -15.70 11.48 -5.07
C PHE A 30 -14.75 12.69 -4.98
N HIS A 31 -14.41 13.06 -3.75
CA HIS A 31 -13.56 14.22 -3.48
C HIS A 31 -12.07 13.89 -3.67
N GLY A 32 -11.69 12.61 -3.58
CA GLY A 32 -10.32 12.13 -3.82
C GLY A 32 -10.32 10.71 -4.37
N ILE A 33 -9.39 10.45 -5.29
CA ILE A 33 -9.24 9.18 -6.00
C ILE A 33 -7.77 8.78 -6.02
N GLY A 34 -7.49 7.58 -5.56
CA GLY A 34 -6.15 7.03 -5.50
C GLY A 34 -6.04 5.71 -6.23
N LYS A 35 -4.97 5.57 -7.01
CA LYS A 35 -4.71 4.37 -7.81
C LYS A 35 -3.28 3.88 -7.60
N THR A 36 -3.11 2.58 -7.46
CA THR A 36 -1.79 1.92 -7.42
C THR A 36 -1.83 0.59 -8.17
N GLY A 37 -0.65 0.11 -8.59
CA GLY A 37 -0.50 -1.07 -9.43
C GLY A 37 -0.80 -0.78 -10.90
N ASN A 38 -0.92 -1.85 -11.69
CA ASN A 38 -1.19 -1.81 -13.11
C ASN A 38 -1.85 -3.12 -13.56
N VAL A 39 -2.96 -3.02 -14.29
CA VAL A 39 -3.67 -4.19 -14.86
C VAL A 39 -2.73 -5.14 -15.62
N LYS A 40 -1.69 -4.61 -16.29
CA LYS A 40 -0.70 -5.44 -17.02
C LYS A 40 0.10 -6.38 -16.11
N CYS A 41 0.31 -5.99 -14.86
CA CYS A 41 1.04 -6.77 -13.86
C CYS A 41 0.10 -7.70 -13.06
N GLY A 42 -1.21 -7.66 -13.33
CA GLY A 42 -2.21 -8.52 -12.70
C GLY A 42 -2.80 -7.99 -11.40
N ASP A 43 -2.24 -6.91 -10.84
CA ASP A 43 -2.72 -6.29 -9.60
C ASP A 43 -2.94 -4.77 -9.81
N GLU A 44 -4.18 -4.32 -9.59
CA GLU A 44 -4.56 -2.91 -9.60
C GLU A 44 -5.56 -2.61 -8.47
N MET A 45 -5.36 -1.49 -7.79
CA MET A 45 -6.19 -1.05 -6.68
C MET A 45 -6.60 0.41 -6.87
N MET A 46 -7.88 0.68 -6.70
CA MET A 46 -8.46 2.03 -6.71
C MET A 46 -9.24 2.27 -5.43
N VAL A 47 -9.00 3.41 -4.80
CA VAL A 47 -9.70 3.89 -3.60
C VAL A 47 -10.33 5.25 -3.90
N PHE A 48 -11.57 5.41 -3.47
CA PHE A 48 -12.39 6.59 -3.69
C PHE A 48 -12.89 7.10 -2.34
N ILE A 49 -12.68 8.37 -2.04
CA ILE A 49 -13.08 8.96 -0.76
C ILE A 49 -14.01 10.14 -0.94
N LYS A 50 -15.02 10.24 -0.07
CA LYS A 50 -15.71 11.49 0.21
C LYS A 50 -15.26 12.01 1.56
N VAL A 51 -14.97 13.29 1.59
CA VAL A 51 -14.45 14.00 2.77
C VAL A 51 -15.46 15.04 3.22
N ASP A 52 -15.74 15.09 4.52
CA ASP A 52 -16.39 16.22 5.15
C ASP A 52 -15.40 17.40 5.25
N PRO A 53 -15.59 18.49 4.49
CA PRO A 53 -14.64 19.59 4.46
C PRO A 53 -14.52 20.33 5.79
N ALA A 54 -15.56 20.32 6.64
CA ALA A 54 -15.55 21.04 7.92
C ALA A 54 -14.68 20.32 8.96
N THR A 55 -14.74 18.98 8.98
CA THR A 55 -14.04 18.17 9.97
C THR A 55 -12.76 17.52 9.44
N GLN A 56 -12.54 17.56 8.12
CA GLN A 56 -11.45 16.86 7.42
C GLN A 56 -11.48 15.34 7.68
N THR A 57 -12.69 14.78 7.73
CA THR A 57 -12.97 13.37 8.06
C THR A 57 -13.42 12.61 6.82
N ILE A 58 -12.99 11.36 6.66
CA ILE A 58 -13.45 10.46 5.59
C ILE A 58 -14.91 10.06 5.92
N ALA A 59 -15.86 10.61 5.18
CA ALA A 59 -17.28 10.30 5.32
C ALA A 59 -17.67 9.01 4.57
N GLU A 60 -16.98 8.73 3.46
CA GLU A 60 -17.19 7.53 2.66
C GLU A 60 -15.85 7.07 2.09
N CYS A 61 -15.58 5.77 2.13
CA CYS A 61 -14.43 5.14 1.46
C CYS A 61 -14.95 3.97 0.64
N LYS A 62 -14.83 4.04 -0.68
CA LYS A 62 -15.16 2.96 -1.62
C LYS A 62 -13.91 2.49 -2.35
N TRP A 63 -13.96 1.30 -2.93
CA TRP A 63 -12.81 0.75 -3.65
C TRP A 63 -13.20 -0.21 -4.77
N GLN A 64 -12.25 -0.41 -5.68
CA GLN A 64 -12.26 -1.45 -6.71
C GLN A 64 -10.87 -2.06 -6.80
N THR A 65 -10.79 -3.37 -7.00
CA THR A 65 -9.51 -4.04 -7.20
C THR A 65 -9.61 -5.16 -8.21
N TYR A 66 -8.54 -5.32 -8.97
CA TYR A 66 -8.21 -6.54 -9.65
C TYR A 66 -7.03 -7.14 -8.89
N GLY A 67 -7.24 -8.25 -8.19
CA GLY A 67 -6.18 -8.81 -7.37
C GLY A 67 -6.57 -10.08 -6.62
N CYS A 68 -5.64 -10.51 -5.77
CA CYS A 68 -5.71 -11.74 -4.98
C CYS A 68 -6.85 -11.71 -3.93
N ALA A 69 -7.31 -12.87 -3.44
CA ALA A 69 -8.31 -12.94 -2.36
C ALA A 69 -7.91 -12.14 -1.10
N SER A 70 -6.60 -12.09 -0.80
CA SER A 70 -6.07 -11.29 0.30
C SER A 70 -6.15 -9.78 0.04
N ALA A 71 -6.06 -9.32 -1.22
CA ALA A 71 -6.20 -7.91 -1.59
C ALA A 71 -7.65 -7.44 -1.42
N ILE A 72 -8.61 -8.29 -1.76
CA ILE A 72 -10.05 -8.05 -1.51
C ILE A 72 -10.30 -7.93 -0.01
N ALA A 73 -9.80 -8.87 0.79
CA ALA A 73 -10.01 -8.87 2.24
C ALA A 73 -9.32 -7.68 2.93
N SER A 74 -8.07 -7.37 2.58
CA SER A 74 -7.30 -6.26 3.14
C SER A 74 -7.95 -4.91 2.84
N THR A 75 -8.43 -4.70 1.61
CA THR A 75 -9.04 -3.43 1.20
C THR A 75 -10.44 -3.27 1.77
N SER A 76 -11.20 -4.37 1.83
CA SER A 76 -12.47 -4.44 2.54
C SER A 76 -12.31 -3.99 4.00
N MET A 77 -11.32 -4.55 4.72
CA MET A 77 -11.01 -4.14 6.10
C MET A 77 -10.56 -2.68 6.19
N LEU A 78 -9.60 -2.28 5.36
CA LEU A 78 -9.09 -0.90 5.32
C LEU A 78 -10.23 0.12 5.16
N SER A 79 -11.17 -0.16 4.25
CA SER A 79 -12.29 0.75 3.99
C SER A 79 -13.18 0.96 5.20
N GLU A 80 -13.41 -0.06 6.02
CA GLU A 80 -14.18 0.08 7.27
C GLU A 80 -13.38 0.80 8.35
N MET A 81 -12.06 0.54 8.43
CA MET A 81 -11.19 1.19 9.42
C MET A 81 -11.14 2.70 9.26
N VAL A 82 -11.11 3.20 8.02
CA VAL A 82 -10.81 4.62 7.75
C VAL A 82 -12.04 5.52 7.67
N ILE A 83 -13.23 4.96 7.51
CA ILE A 83 -14.47 5.74 7.57
C ILE A 83 -14.64 6.31 8.99
N GLY A 84 -14.80 7.63 9.09
CA GLY A 84 -14.87 8.36 10.35
C GLY A 84 -13.50 8.80 10.90
N MET A 85 -12.39 8.43 10.26
CA MET A 85 -11.06 8.94 10.63
C MET A 85 -10.77 10.29 9.97
N LYS A 86 -9.96 11.11 10.64
CA LYS A 86 -9.40 12.31 10.01
C LYS A 86 -8.38 11.92 8.94
N LEU A 87 -8.28 12.72 7.89
CA LEU A 87 -7.35 12.46 6.77
C LEU A 87 -5.91 12.25 7.24
N GLU A 88 -5.43 13.06 8.18
CA GLU A 88 -4.06 12.96 8.73
C GLU A 88 -3.81 11.65 9.51
N GLU A 89 -4.84 11.08 10.13
CA GLU A 89 -4.75 9.81 10.85
C GLU A 89 -4.83 8.64 9.87
N ALA A 90 -5.78 8.71 8.93
CA ALA A 90 -5.92 7.73 7.85
C ALA A 90 -4.63 7.65 6.99
N TYR A 91 -3.96 8.78 6.78
CA TYR A 91 -2.68 8.83 6.06
C TYR A 91 -1.55 8.06 6.77
N LYS A 92 -1.67 7.80 8.08
CA LYS A 92 -0.65 7.06 8.85
C LYS A 92 -0.90 5.57 8.89
N ILE A 93 -2.07 5.10 8.46
CA ILE A 93 -2.37 3.67 8.38
C ILE A 93 -1.31 2.97 7.54
N SER A 94 -0.80 1.88 8.10
CA SER A 94 0.20 1.02 7.49
C SER A 94 -0.40 -0.33 7.14
N ALA A 95 0.28 -1.08 6.26
CA ALA A 95 -0.09 -2.47 5.97
C ALA A 95 -0.17 -3.33 7.24
N LYS A 96 0.67 -3.06 8.25
CA LYS A 96 0.67 -3.76 9.54
C LYS A 96 -0.62 -3.52 10.33
N ASP A 97 -1.17 -2.32 10.29
CA ASP A 97 -2.43 -1.99 10.99
C ASP A 97 -3.58 -2.78 10.37
N ILE A 98 -3.64 -2.85 9.05
CA ILE A 98 -4.64 -3.63 8.30
C ILE A 98 -4.50 -5.13 8.62
N LEU A 99 -3.27 -5.64 8.64
CA LEU A 99 -2.99 -7.03 8.99
C LEU A 99 -3.41 -7.35 10.42
N THR A 100 -3.14 -6.44 11.36
CA THR A 100 -3.54 -6.60 12.76
C THR A 100 -5.06 -6.61 12.88
N ALA A 101 -5.76 -5.72 12.16
CA ALA A 101 -7.22 -5.68 12.15
C ALA A 101 -7.83 -6.99 11.62
N LEU A 102 -7.16 -7.64 10.65
CA LEU A 102 -7.53 -8.93 10.06
C LEU A 102 -7.13 -10.16 10.90
N ASP A 103 -6.55 -9.99 12.09
CA ASP A 103 -5.96 -11.07 12.90
C ASP A 103 -4.85 -11.85 12.15
N GLY A 104 -4.13 -11.15 11.29
CA GLY A 104 -2.98 -11.66 10.53
C GLY A 104 -3.31 -12.22 9.15
N LEU A 105 -2.27 -12.29 8.31
CA LEU A 105 -2.24 -13.04 7.05
C LEU A 105 -0.98 -13.91 7.04
N PRO A 106 -0.96 -15.03 6.29
CA PRO A 106 0.27 -15.79 6.07
C PRO A 106 1.39 -14.89 5.50
N ASP A 107 2.63 -15.07 5.97
CA ASP A 107 3.78 -14.19 5.68
C ASP A 107 4.03 -13.95 4.18
N ASN A 108 3.70 -14.92 3.33
CA ASN A 108 3.84 -14.81 1.88
C ASN A 108 2.75 -13.95 1.19
N LYS A 109 1.85 -13.30 1.94
CA LYS A 109 0.72 -12.51 1.43
C LYS A 109 0.66 -11.06 1.91
N VAL A 110 1.71 -10.59 2.60
CA VAL A 110 1.82 -9.22 3.11
C VAL A 110 1.78 -8.16 1.99
N HIS A 111 2.30 -8.45 0.80
CA HIS A 111 2.27 -7.53 -0.35
C HIS A 111 0.85 -7.11 -0.77
N CYS A 112 -0.15 -8.01 -0.68
CA CYS A 112 -1.54 -7.69 -1.02
C CYS A 112 -2.17 -6.67 -0.03
N SER A 113 -1.60 -6.46 1.16
CA SER A 113 -2.01 -5.38 2.09
C SER A 113 -1.36 -4.03 1.77
N VAL A 114 -0.21 -4.02 1.11
CA VAL A 114 0.60 -2.83 0.80
C VAL A 114 0.01 -2.00 -0.36
N LEU A 115 -0.90 -2.58 -1.14
CA LEU A 115 -1.60 -1.84 -2.20
C LEU A 115 -2.72 -0.95 -1.64
N GLY A 116 -3.39 -1.39 -0.57
CA GLY A 116 -4.52 -0.66 0.01
C GLY A 116 -4.09 0.68 0.64
N ASP A 117 -3.05 0.67 1.48
CA ASP A 117 -2.58 1.89 2.15
C ASP A 117 -1.97 2.89 1.15
N LYS A 118 -1.25 2.40 0.12
CA LYS A 118 -0.75 3.24 -0.97
C LYS A 118 -1.89 3.89 -1.76
N ALA A 119 -2.91 3.13 -2.12
CA ALA A 119 -4.09 3.66 -2.81
C ALA A 119 -4.83 4.70 -1.96
N LEU A 120 -4.99 4.45 -0.66
CA LEU A 120 -5.62 5.40 0.26
C LEU A 120 -4.82 6.70 0.35
N ARG A 121 -3.50 6.64 0.54
CA ARG A 121 -2.63 7.83 0.57
C ARG A 121 -2.75 8.62 -0.73
N ALA A 122 -2.73 7.94 -1.88
CA ALA A 122 -2.92 8.58 -3.17
C ALA A 122 -4.29 9.28 -3.28
N ALA A 123 -5.35 8.70 -2.72
CA ALA A 123 -6.69 9.31 -2.71
C ALA A 123 -6.75 10.56 -1.83
N ILE A 124 -6.09 10.52 -0.67
CA ILE A 124 -5.96 11.66 0.24
C ILE A 124 -5.13 12.77 -0.42
N ASP A 125 -4.03 12.42 -1.07
CA ASP A 125 -3.20 13.40 -1.81
C ASP A 125 -3.98 14.05 -2.96
N ASP A 126 -4.75 13.26 -3.72
CA ASP A 126 -5.61 13.79 -4.78
C ASP A 126 -6.66 14.76 -4.21
N TYR A 127 -7.28 14.44 -3.06
CA TYR A 127 -8.15 15.38 -2.36
C TYR A 127 -7.43 16.68 -2.00
N TYR A 128 -6.22 16.60 -1.43
CA TYR A 128 -5.45 17.78 -1.07
C TYR A 128 -5.09 18.64 -2.30
N ARG A 129 -4.64 18.03 -3.42
CA ARG A 129 -4.37 18.76 -4.68
C ARG A 129 -5.60 19.48 -5.20
N ARG A 130 -6.76 18.82 -5.21
CA ARG A 130 -8.02 19.41 -5.71
C ARG A 130 -8.51 20.59 -4.86
N ASN A 131 -8.03 20.72 -3.63
CA ASN A 131 -8.42 21.77 -2.70
C ASN A 131 -7.29 22.78 -2.41
N GLY A 132 -6.17 22.74 -3.15
CA GLY A 132 -5.05 23.68 -2.98
C GLY A 132 -4.32 23.53 -1.63
N MET A 133 -4.24 22.29 -1.12
CA MET A 133 -3.63 21.93 0.16
C MET A 133 -2.34 21.12 -0.05
N GLU A 134 -1.55 21.47 -1.08
CA GLU A 134 -0.34 20.74 -1.47
C GLU A 134 0.73 20.70 -0.36
N ASP A 135 0.71 21.66 0.56
CA ASP A 135 1.57 21.71 1.74
C ASP A 135 1.35 20.51 2.70
N ARG A 136 0.18 19.86 2.61
CA ARG A 136 -0.16 18.67 3.40
C ARG A 136 0.25 17.36 2.75
N ILE A 137 0.60 17.39 1.47
CA ILE A 137 1.02 16.20 0.74
C ILE A 137 2.44 15.87 1.19
N THR A 138 2.60 14.76 1.88
CA THR A 138 3.94 14.26 2.23
C THR A 138 4.48 13.49 1.03
N THR A 139 5.03 14.17 0.04
CA THR A 139 5.89 13.50 -0.93
C THR A 139 7.13 13.02 -0.20
N GLN A 140 7.26 11.71 0.01
CA GLN A 140 8.57 11.14 0.27
C GLN A 140 9.37 11.35 -1.01
N GLU A 141 10.22 12.38 -1.05
CA GLU A 141 11.21 12.52 -2.12
C GLU A 141 12.05 11.24 -2.13
N SER A 142 11.96 10.49 -3.22
CA SER A 142 12.75 9.28 -3.41
C SER A 142 14.22 9.66 -3.46
N LYS A 143 15.00 9.17 -2.50
CA LYS A 143 16.43 9.45 -2.39
C LYS A 143 17.18 8.49 -3.29
N ILE A 144 18.06 9.00 -4.14
CA ILE A 144 18.97 8.15 -4.92
C ILE A 144 19.91 7.43 -3.94
N VAL A 145 19.94 6.10 -4.03
CA VAL A 145 20.82 5.24 -3.24
C VAL A 145 22.00 4.75 -4.09
N CYS A 146 21.81 4.59 -5.41
CA CYS A 146 22.88 4.27 -6.34
C CYS A 146 22.87 5.22 -7.54
N GLU A 147 23.88 6.08 -7.61
CA GLU A 147 24.04 7.03 -8.70
C GLU A 147 24.34 6.35 -10.05
N CYS A 148 25.14 5.28 -10.08
CA CYS A 148 25.51 4.61 -11.33
C CYS A 148 24.29 4.07 -12.10
N MET A 149 23.34 3.51 -11.36
CA MET A 149 22.18 2.85 -11.93
C MET A 149 20.89 3.64 -11.70
N GLN A 150 21.00 4.84 -11.11
CA GLN A 150 19.90 5.71 -10.72
C GLN A 150 18.83 4.97 -9.90
N VAL A 151 19.26 4.07 -9.01
CA VAL A 151 18.37 3.30 -8.13
C VAL A 151 18.06 4.14 -6.90
N THR A 152 16.78 4.28 -6.60
CA THR A 152 16.27 5.03 -5.45
C THR A 152 15.95 4.14 -4.27
N ASP A 153 15.72 4.74 -3.10
CA ASP A 153 15.24 4.02 -1.92
C ASP A 153 13.84 3.41 -2.14
N HIS A 154 13.00 4.03 -2.97
CA HIS A 154 11.71 3.48 -3.38
C HIS A 154 11.85 2.23 -4.27
N ASP A 155 12.84 2.18 -5.16
CA ASP A 155 13.14 0.98 -5.96
C ASP A 155 13.58 -0.18 -5.05
N ILE A 156 14.36 0.13 -4.00
CA ILE A 156 14.76 -0.83 -2.98
C ILE A 156 13.55 -1.30 -2.17
N GLU A 157 12.66 -0.38 -1.76
CA GLU A 157 11.41 -0.74 -1.07
C GLU A 157 10.57 -1.68 -1.94
N HIS A 158 10.43 -1.39 -3.24
CA HIS A 158 9.70 -2.24 -4.18
C HIS A 158 10.31 -3.65 -4.27
N ALA A 159 11.63 -3.75 -4.44
CA ALA A 159 12.31 -5.04 -4.48
C ALA A 159 12.13 -5.84 -3.17
N VAL A 160 12.15 -5.17 -2.01
CA VAL A 160 11.86 -5.79 -0.71
C VAL A 160 10.42 -6.32 -0.65
N LEU A 161 9.46 -5.55 -1.13
CA LEU A 161 8.06 -5.95 -1.19
C LEU A 161 7.84 -7.15 -2.12
N GLU A 162 8.59 -7.23 -3.21
CA GLU A 162 8.58 -8.35 -4.17
C GLU A 162 9.36 -9.59 -3.69
N GLY A 163 10.18 -9.46 -2.65
CA GLY A 163 10.79 -10.60 -1.96
C GLY A 163 12.30 -10.56 -1.78
N ALA A 164 13.01 -9.50 -2.19
CA ALA A 164 14.44 -9.37 -1.94
C ALA A 164 14.75 -9.41 -0.44
N ARG A 165 15.65 -10.29 -0.01
CA ARG A 165 16.13 -10.43 1.38
C ARG A 165 17.65 -10.40 1.49
N SER A 166 18.35 -10.41 0.37
CA SER A 166 19.80 -10.31 0.29
C SER A 166 20.23 -9.24 -0.71
N PHE A 167 21.47 -8.74 -0.57
CA PHE A 167 22.04 -7.81 -1.55
C PHE A 167 22.03 -8.39 -2.96
N HIS A 168 22.26 -9.70 -3.09
CA HIS A 168 22.30 -10.38 -4.37
C HIS A 168 20.94 -10.32 -5.07
N GLU A 169 19.85 -10.66 -4.38
CA GLU A 169 18.49 -10.56 -4.92
C GLU A 169 18.14 -9.11 -5.25
N LEU A 170 18.50 -8.16 -4.38
CA LEU A 170 18.28 -6.74 -4.63
C LEU A 170 19.00 -6.26 -5.90
N GLN A 171 20.24 -6.71 -6.10
CA GLN A 171 21.04 -6.42 -7.29
C GLN A 171 20.45 -7.06 -8.55
N GLU A 172 19.92 -8.29 -8.48
CA GLU A 172 19.27 -8.93 -9.63
C GLU A 172 18.04 -8.15 -10.11
N MET A 173 17.24 -7.66 -9.16
CA MET A 173 15.98 -6.96 -9.41
C MET A 173 16.17 -5.51 -9.85
N THR A 174 17.09 -4.77 -9.21
CA THR A 174 17.24 -3.31 -9.42
C THR A 174 18.51 -2.91 -10.19
N LYS A 175 19.44 -3.86 -10.40
CA LYS A 175 20.80 -3.62 -10.90
C LYS A 175 21.69 -2.78 -9.98
N ILE A 176 21.25 -2.49 -8.75
CA ILE A 176 22.03 -1.71 -7.79
C ILE A 176 23.43 -2.29 -7.58
N GLY A 177 24.46 -1.43 -7.50
CA GLY A 177 25.83 -1.86 -7.23
C GLY A 177 26.59 -2.53 -8.39
N THR A 178 25.96 -2.72 -9.56
CA THR A 178 26.64 -3.32 -10.74
C THR A 178 27.64 -2.39 -11.44
N GLY A 179 27.67 -1.10 -11.08
CA GLY A 179 28.61 -0.10 -11.59
C GLY A 179 29.89 0.00 -10.76
N CYS A 180 29.94 0.91 -9.78
CA CYS A 180 31.10 1.10 -8.89
C CYS A 180 31.07 0.28 -7.60
N GLY A 181 29.89 -0.18 -7.16
CA GLY A 181 29.69 -0.95 -5.92
C GLY A 181 29.65 -0.12 -4.62
N GLU A 182 29.95 1.17 -4.65
CA GLU A 182 30.06 2.03 -3.44
C GLU A 182 28.75 2.16 -2.65
N CYS A 183 27.60 2.00 -3.31
CA CYS A 183 26.29 2.07 -2.67
C CYS A 183 25.91 0.83 -1.83
N GLN A 184 26.72 -0.23 -1.82
CA GLN A 184 26.33 -1.53 -1.24
C GLN A 184 25.95 -1.44 0.24
N GLU A 185 26.74 -0.74 1.06
CA GLU A 185 26.47 -0.61 2.50
C GLU A 185 25.17 0.17 2.76
N GLN A 186 25.01 1.31 2.08
CA GLN A 186 23.79 2.13 2.18
C GLN A 186 22.57 1.37 1.67
N ALA A 187 22.68 0.66 0.55
CA ALA A 187 21.60 -0.13 -0.02
C ALA A 187 21.12 -1.21 0.95
N MET A 188 22.04 -1.88 1.63
CA MET A 188 21.71 -2.88 2.65
C MET A 188 21.03 -2.25 3.87
N ALA A 189 21.50 -1.09 4.35
CA ALA A 189 20.86 -0.39 5.46
C ALA A 189 19.43 0.04 5.11
N VAL A 190 19.22 0.58 3.91
CA VAL A 190 17.89 0.97 3.40
C VAL A 190 16.99 -0.27 3.26
N MET A 191 17.50 -1.35 2.68
CA MET A 191 16.79 -2.62 2.53
C MET A 191 16.34 -3.19 3.87
N SER A 192 17.24 -3.24 4.87
CA SER A 192 16.92 -3.69 6.22
C SER A 192 15.85 -2.81 6.88
N GLY A 193 15.92 -1.49 6.69
CA GLY A 193 14.88 -0.57 7.16
C GLY A 193 13.50 -0.89 6.58
N TYR A 194 13.43 -1.18 5.28
CA TYR A 194 12.17 -1.55 4.63
C TYR A 194 11.69 -2.96 5.00
N ILE A 195 12.60 -3.92 5.22
CA ILE A 195 12.24 -5.25 5.74
C ILE A 195 11.59 -5.11 7.13
N GLN A 196 12.22 -4.36 8.03
CA GLN A 196 11.69 -4.10 9.37
C GLN A 196 10.34 -3.36 9.32
N LYS A 197 10.21 -2.36 8.43
CA LYS A 197 8.98 -1.56 8.25
C LYS A 197 7.79 -2.41 7.80
N HIS A 198 7.98 -3.29 6.82
CA HIS A 198 6.89 -4.03 6.18
C HIS A 198 6.65 -5.42 6.75
N PHE A 199 7.68 -6.07 7.29
CA PHE A 199 7.61 -7.47 7.74
C PHE A 199 7.94 -7.67 9.22
N GLY A 200 8.51 -6.68 9.91
CA GLY A 200 8.80 -6.77 11.34
C GLY A 200 9.93 -7.74 11.72
N LEU A 201 10.73 -8.15 10.73
CA LEU A 201 11.86 -9.09 10.86
C LEU A 201 13.16 -8.37 11.20
#